data_AF-A0A957YVR1-F1
#
_entry.id   AF-A0A957YVR1-F1
#
_cell.length_a   1.000
_cell.length_b   1.000
_cell.length_c   1.000
_cell.angle_alpha   90.00
_cell.angle_beta   90.00
_cell.angle_gamma   90.00
#
_symmetry.space_group_name_H-M   'P 1'
#
loop_
_entity.id
_entity.type
_entity.pdbx_description
1 polymer ?
#
loop_
_entity_poly.entity_id
_entity_poly.type
_entity_poly.pdbx_seq_one_letter_code
_entity_poly.pdbx_strand_id
1 'polypeptide(L)'
;YDPRRLEIGEYLERPNHNFARGESAQYTVDPDLKGSMRRCESCHDAAATHDDWLPYTTRHLEVLACESCHIPELNAPAISSYDWTVLTTDGGAVTDCRGITGSDTVNSLVTGYQPVLMQRTNVDGDTLLAPYNLISSWYWVYDDPNGDSYPVRLADLQAAYLAGDSYVPAIMAAFDTDGDGSLGKNELVIDSDAKERAVVERLTALGLTNPRIEGQVQPYSINHNVARSEWATSDCQDCHRDKSVIAQPLTLASNLPGGVVPTFVGDTNVASSGTLNVIDGKLFYAPQPERDGIYIFGRDRVAWVDWFGLIAFLGTLLGVGAHGTLRFVSSLRHPHHELQFKQVYMYQAYERFWHWLQTVTIILLLFTGLVIHRPDLLGIFAFRYMVAVHNVLAAVLVINAGLSLFWHLVGGEIRQYIPRPAGFFDQAIEQAKYYLMGIFNDAPHPFEKTRERHLNPLQQVTYFGLLNVLLPLQIVTGALMWGVQQWPQVAAMAGGLPVLAPLHTLVAWLFASFIVAHVYLTTTGPTVLTDIKAMVTGWEDVEVHAYPGAQTEQA
;
A
#
# COMPACT_ATOMS: atom_id res chain seq x y z
N TYR A 1 44.36 -5.48 8.37
CA TYR A 1 43.79 -5.40 7.02
C TYR A 1 42.32 -5.02 7.20
N ASP A 2 41.94 -3.81 6.78
CA ASP A 2 40.58 -3.28 6.90
C ASP A 2 40.13 -2.79 5.50
N PRO A 3 39.38 -3.59 4.74
CA PRO A 3 38.97 -3.26 3.37
C PRO A 3 38.06 -2.04 3.28
N ARG A 4 37.50 -1.56 4.40
CA ARG A 4 36.68 -0.33 4.43
C ARG A 4 37.52 0.94 4.25
N ARG A 5 38.84 0.84 4.37
CA ARG A 5 39.79 1.96 4.30
C ARG A 5 40.72 1.89 3.09
N LEU A 6 40.55 0.88 2.24
CA LEU A 6 41.38 0.68 1.06
C LEU A 6 40.85 1.54 -0.09
N GLU A 7 41.77 2.08 -0.88
CA GLU A 7 41.44 2.61 -2.20
C GLU A 7 40.96 1.47 -3.11
N ILE A 8 40.12 1.77 -4.11
CA ILE A 8 39.51 0.74 -4.97
C ILE A 8 40.56 -0.19 -5.60
N GLY A 9 41.72 0.35 -6.00
CA GLY A 9 42.83 -0.43 -6.55
C GLY A 9 43.46 -1.39 -5.54
N GLU A 10 43.64 -0.95 -4.28
CA GLU A 10 44.18 -1.77 -3.20
C GLU A 10 43.21 -2.88 -2.76
N TYR A 11 41.90 -2.61 -2.83
CA TYR A 11 40.89 -3.63 -2.61
C TYR A 11 40.92 -4.72 -3.68
N LEU A 12 41.13 -4.34 -4.95
CA LEU A 12 41.19 -5.30 -6.06
C LEU A 12 42.41 -6.24 -5.97
N GLU A 13 43.53 -5.79 -5.40
CA GLU A 13 44.71 -6.62 -5.17
C GLU A 13 44.51 -7.66 -4.07
N ARG A 14 43.66 -7.37 -3.09
CA ARG A 14 43.40 -8.25 -1.97
C ARG A 14 41.96 -8.10 -1.50
N PRO A 15 40.96 -8.57 -2.27
CA PRO A 15 39.56 -8.40 -1.92
C PRO A 15 39.21 -9.32 -0.74
N ASN A 16 38.40 -8.82 0.19
CA ASN A 16 37.90 -9.64 1.30
C ASN A 16 36.39 -9.74 1.23
N HIS A 17 35.97 -10.88 0.66
CA HIS A 17 34.59 -11.28 0.48
C HIS A 17 33.92 -11.77 1.77
N ASN A 18 34.63 -11.79 2.90
CA ASN A 18 34.13 -12.23 4.21
C ASN A 18 33.51 -11.09 5.04
N PHE A 19 33.43 -9.86 4.50
CA PHE A 19 32.72 -8.77 5.19
C PHE A 19 31.21 -8.97 5.27
N ALA A 20 30.66 -9.92 4.50
CA ALA A 20 29.22 -10.13 4.37
C ALA A 20 28.78 -11.62 4.22
N ARG A 21 29.50 -12.58 4.82
CA ARG A 21 29.04 -13.98 4.87
C ARG A 21 28.45 -14.29 6.25
N GLY A 22 27.13 -14.35 6.35
CA GLY A 22 26.39 -14.58 7.60
C GLY A 22 24.96 -14.04 7.50
N GLU A 23 23.95 -14.78 7.97
CA GLU A 23 22.50 -14.56 7.69
C GLU A 23 22.07 -14.64 6.21
N SER A 24 22.81 -15.41 5.42
CA SER A 24 22.37 -15.85 4.10
C SER A 24 21.69 -17.23 4.21
N ALA A 25 20.70 -17.55 3.38
CA ALA A 25 20.07 -18.89 3.34
C ALA A 25 21.08 -20.04 3.12
N GLN A 26 22.30 -19.72 2.70
CA GLN A 26 23.42 -20.62 2.47
C GLN A 26 24.20 -21.01 3.75
N TYR A 27 23.71 -20.69 4.96
CA TYR A 27 24.36 -21.15 6.20
C TYR A 27 24.39 -22.69 6.32
N THR A 28 23.60 -23.39 5.52
CA THR A 28 23.60 -24.86 5.40
C THR A 28 24.91 -25.41 4.81
N VAL A 29 25.69 -24.57 4.11
CA VAL A 29 26.99 -24.94 3.51
C VAL A 29 28.15 -24.74 4.49
N ASP A 30 28.03 -23.81 5.45
CA ASP A 30 29.04 -23.53 6.48
C ASP A 30 28.37 -23.08 7.80
N PRO A 31 27.97 -24.02 8.67
CA PRO A 31 27.21 -23.74 9.89
C PRO A 31 27.94 -22.85 10.89
N ASP A 32 29.27 -22.86 10.89
CA ASP A 32 30.11 -22.11 11.83
C ASP A 32 30.06 -20.59 11.58
N LEU A 33 29.54 -20.17 10.41
CA LEU A 33 29.37 -18.76 10.04
C LEU A 33 27.96 -18.22 10.34
N LYS A 34 27.06 -19.03 10.92
CA LYS A 34 25.70 -18.59 11.26
C LYS A 34 25.74 -17.45 12.29
N GLY A 35 25.12 -16.32 11.95
CA GLY A 35 25.07 -15.13 12.80
C GLY A 35 26.39 -14.37 12.95
N SER A 36 27.36 -14.62 12.07
CA SER A 36 28.65 -13.91 12.09
C SER A 36 28.65 -12.58 11.32
N MET A 37 27.58 -12.24 10.59
CA MET A 37 27.49 -10.96 9.87
C MET A 37 27.27 -9.79 10.83
N ARG A 38 28.13 -8.78 10.71
CA ARG A 38 27.83 -7.45 11.20
C ARG A 38 26.93 -6.76 10.18
N ARG A 39 25.77 -6.29 10.61
CA ARG A 39 24.85 -5.51 9.78
C ARG A 39 25.24 -4.03 9.81
N CYS A 40 24.60 -3.21 8.97
CA CYS A 40 24.95 -1.80 8.81
C CYS A 40 24.94 -1.05 10.15
N GLU A 41 23.92 -1.28 10.97
CA GLU A 41 23.73 -0.65 12.28
C GLU A 41 24.74 -1.10 13.36
N SER A 42 25.49 -2.19 13.10
CA SER A 42 26.63 -2.56 13.95
C SER A 42 27.79 -1.56 13.86
N CYS A 43 27.81 -0.71 12.83
CA CYS A 43 28.85 0.31 12.60
C CYS A 43 28.29 1.71 12.34
N HIS A 44 27.01 1.85 11.97
CA HIS A 44 26.35 3.10 11.60
C HIS A 44 25.20 3.44 12.54
N ASP A 45 25.10 4.70 12.97
CA ASP A 45 23.88 5.23 13.57
C ASP A 45 22.96 5.75 12.46
N ALA A 46 22.01 4.91 12.06
CA ALA A 46 21.06 5.24 11.00
C ALA A 46 20.10 6.36 11.41
N ALA A 47 19.67 6.42 12.67
CA ALA A 47 18.71 7.42 13.13
C ALA A 47 19.30 8.85 12.99
N ALA A 48 20.54 9.03 13.45
CA ALA A 48 21.21 10.33 13.43
C ALA A 48 21.42 10.93 12.03
N THR A 49 21.36 10.10 10.97
CA THR A 49 21.68 10.51 9.59
C THR A 49 20.47 10.55 8.66
N HIS A 50 19.32 9.97 9.08
CA HIS A 50 18.15 9.83 8.23
C HIS A 50 16.95 10.68 8.68
N ASP A 51 16.93 11.18 9.93
CA ASP A 51 15.83 11.99 10.46
C ASP A 51 15.53 13.26 9.66
N ASP A 52 16.55 13.85 9.03
CA ASP A 52 16.41 15.07 8.24
C ASP A 52 15.63 14.86 6.94
N TRP A 53 15.59 13.63 6.40
CA TRP A 53 14.97 13.37 5.10
C TRP A 53 13.88 12.30 5.09
N LEU A 54 13.99 11.29 5.94
CA LEU A 54 13.08 10.15 5.98
C LEU A 54 12.05 10.36 7.11
N PRO A 55 10.79 10.67 6.79
CA PRO A 55 9.76 10.77 7.82
C PRO A 55 9.57 9.43 8.51
N TYR A 56 9.36 9.44 9.83
CA TYR A 56 9.19 8.23 10.62
C TYR A 56 10.36 7.24 10.48
N THR A 57 11.60 7.71 10.60
CA THR A 57 12.83 6.93 10.46
C THR A 57 12.81 5.61 11.21
N THR A 58 12.46 5.61 12.50
CA THR A 58 12.42 4.38 13.31
C THR A 58 11.46 3.36 12.72
N ARG A 59 10.29 3.80 12.25
CA ARG A 59 9.31 2.88 11.68
C ARG A 59 9.78 2.29 10.36
N HIS A 60 10.51 3.05 9.56
CA HIS A 60 11.13 2.53 8.35
C HIS A 60 12.23 1.52 8.68
N LEU A 61 13.09 1.81 9.66
CA LEU A 61 14.18 0.91 10.07
C LEU A 61 13.69 -0.38 10.78
N GLU A 62 12.48 -0.36 11.34
CA GLU A 62 11.79 -1.56 11.88
C GLU A 62 11.23 -2.48 10.79
N VAL A 63 11.10 -2.00 9.55
CA VAL A 63 10.42 -2.74 8.46
C VAL A 63 11.38 -3.01 7.29
N LEU A 64 12.32 -2.10 7.03
CA LEU A 64 13.25 -2.15 5.91
C LEU A 64 14.67 -2.35 6.43
N ALA A 65 15.36 -3.34 5.87
CA ALA A 65 16.81 -3.42 5.99
C ALA A 65 17.46 -2.25 5.24
N CYS A 66 18.66 -1.82 5.66
CA CYS A 66 19.37 -0.69 5.04
C CYS A 66 19.58 -0.95 3.53
N GLU A 67 19.87 -2.20 3.18
CA GLU A 67 20.09 -2.69 1.83
C GLU A 67 18.87 -2.47 0.92
N SER A 68 17.65 -2.45 1.47
CA SER A 68 16.43 -2.22 0.67
C SER A 68 16.37 -0.82 0.06
N CYS A 69 16.95 0.18 0.74
CA CYS A 69 17.06 1.54 0.21
C CYS A 69 18.40 1.78 -0.51
N HIS A 70 19.46 1.08 -0.09
CA HIS A 70 20.80 1.29 -0.61
C HIS A 70 21.18 0.33 -1.76
N ILE A 71 20.33 -0.61 -2.15
CA ILE A 71 20.49 -1.47 -3.33
C ILE A 71 19.22 -1.39 -4.19
N PRO A 72 18.85 -0.20 -4.69
CA PRO A 72 17.65 -0.05 -5.53
C PRO A 72 17.75 -0.80 -6.85
N GLU A 73 18.98 -0.95 -7.36
CA GLU A 73 19.30 -1.63 -8.60
C GLU A 73 20.68 -2.29 -8.48
N LEU A 74 20.77 -3.56 -8.88
CA LEU A 74 22.01 -4.32 -8.88
C LEU A 74 22.64 -4.26 -10.27
N ASN A 75 23.66 -3.42 -10.43
CA ASN A 75 24.42 -3.25 -11.68
C ASN A 75 25.47 -4.37 -11.86
N ALA A 76 25.02 -5.62 -11.91
CA ALA A 76 25.86 -6.79 -12.13
C ALA A 76 25.09 -7.93 -12.81
N PRO A 77 25.78 -8.84 -13.54
CA PRO A 77 25.19 -10.12 -13.91
C PRO A 77 24.82 -10.89 -12.65
N ALA A 78 23.62 -11.46 -12.63
CA ALA A 78 23.19 -12.38 -11.58
C ALA A 78 22.55 -13.60 -12.20
N ILE A 79 22.85 -14.78 -11.64
CA ILE A 79 22.27 -16.02 -12.11
C ILE A 79 20.76 -16.00 -11.87
N SER A 80 19.97 -16.30 -12.90
CA SER A 80 18.53 -16.41 -12.80
C SER A 80 18.08 -17.85 -12.60
N SER A 81 18.72 -18.77 -13.33
CA SER A 81 18.32 -20.17 -13.32
C SER A 81 19.44 -21.12 -13.66
N TYR A 82 19.33 -22.34 -13.14
CA TYR A 82 20.09 -23.50 -13.53
C TYR A 82 19.15 -24.60 -14.01
N ASP A 83 19.30 -25.02 -15.26
CA ASP A 83 18.61 -26.18 -15.79
C ASP A 83 19.57 -27.38 -15.83
N TRP A 84 19.54 -28.19 -14.77
CA TRP A 84 20.23 -29.49 -14.70
C TRP A 84 19.39 -30.62 -15.32
N THR A 85 18.26 -30.32 -15.96
CA THR A 85 17.51 -31.36 -16.68
C THR A 85 18.17 -31.70 -18.01
N VAL A 86 18.96 -30.77 -18.56
CA VAL A 86 19.78 -30.86 -19.76
C VAL A 86 21.24 -30.59 -19.44
N LEU A 87 22.16 -31.08 -20.29
CA LEU A 87 23.58 -30.83 -20.14
C LEU A 87 24.20 -30.18 -21.38
N THR A 88 25.12 -29.26 -21.16
CA THR A 88 26.07 -28.80 -22.17
C THR A 88 27.15 -29.86 -22.41
N THR A 89 27.90 -29.76 -23.50
CA THR A 89 28.95 -30.75 -23.87
C THR A 89 30.12 -30.80 -22.89
N ASP A 90 30.31 -29.77 -22.07
CA ASP A 90 31.28 -29.74 -20.96
C ASP A 90 30.73 -30.41 -19.68
N GLY A 91 29.50 -30.94 -19.72
CA GLY A 91 28.85 -31.61 -18.60
C GLY A 91 28.26 -30.67 -17.55
N GLY A 92 28.15 -29.37 -17.84
CA GLY A 92 27.47 -28.37 -17.01
C GLY A 92 25.97 -28.27 -17.28
N ALA A 93 25.26 -27.58 -16.39
CA ALA A 93 23.87 -27.17 -16.61
C ALA A 93 23.77 -26.00 -17.59
N VAL A 94 22.64 -25.92 -18.29
CA VAL A 94 22.27 -24.69 -18.99
C VAL A 94 21.96 -23.62 -17.93
N THR A 95 22.66 -22.50 -18.02
CA THR A 95 22.56 -21.40 -17.06
C THR A 95 22.05 -20.15 -17.79
N ASP A 96 21.16 -19.42 -17.13
CA ASP A 96 20.74 -18.09 -17.57
C ASP A 96 21.12 -17.06 -16.51
N CYS A 97 21.50 -15.87 -16.97
CA CYS A 97 21.66 -14.69 -16.12
C CYS A 97 20.62 -13.62 -16.43
N ARG A 98 20.36 -12.79 -15.42
CA ARG A 98 19.68 -11.50 -15.50
C ARG A 98 20.67 -10.38 -15.25
N GLY A 99 20.27 -9.15 -15.59
CA GLY A 99 21.10 -7.97 -15.42
C GLY A 99 22.14 -7.75 -16.52
N ILE A 100 22.02 -8.47 -17.63
CA ILE A 100 22.86 -8.32 -18.83
C ILE A 100 22.03 -8.39 -20.12
N THR A 101 22.59 -7.87 -21.21
CA THR A 101 22.09 -8.06 -22.57
C THR A 101 23.07 -8.93 -23.37
N GLY A 102 22.54 -9.91 -24.12
CA GLY A 102 23.33 -10.81 -24.97
C GLY A 102 23.55 -12.19 -24.33
N SER A 103 24.50 -12.95 -24.88
CA SER A 103 24.91 -14.25 -24.34
C SER A 103 25.75 -14.08 -23.08
N ASP A 104 25.58 -14.94 -22.06
CA ASP A 104 26.27 -14.94 -20.75
C ASP A 104 27.80 -15.11 -20.87
N THR A 105 28.49 -14.10 -21.38
CA THR A 105 29.94 -14.11 -21.66
C THR A 105 30.60 -12.91 -21.00
N VAL A 106 31.93 -12.92 -20.88
CA VAL A 106 32.68 -11.79 -20.28
C VAL A 106 32.45 -10.46 -21.02
N ASN A 107 31.95 -10.50 -22.26
CA ASN A 107 31.69 -9.34 -23.10
C ASN A 107 30.24 -8.84 -23.06
N SER A 108 29.35 -9.45 -22.27
CA SER A 108 27.95 -9.02 -22.19
C SER A 108 27.84 -7.62 -21.62
N LEU A 109 26.91 -6.83 -22.17
CA LEU A 109 26.61 -5.51 -21.62
C LEU A 109 25.84 -5.70 -20.31
N VAL A 110 26.38 -5.18 -19.21
CA VAL A 110 25.68 -5.13 -17.92
C VAL A 110 24.63 -4.04 -17.97
N THR A 111 23.37 -4.42 -17.78
CA THR A 111 22.22 -3.51 -17.73
C THR A 111 21.64 -3.37 -16.34
N GLY A 112 22.00 -4.27 -15.42
CA GLY A 112 21.46 -4.33 -14.07
C GLY A 112 20.03 -4.85 -14.00
N TYR A 113 19.59 -5.12 -12.77
CA TYR A 113 18.21 -5.50 -12.48
C TYR A 113 17.80 -5.04 -11.09
N GLN A 114 16.49 -4.90 -10.86
CA GLN A 114 15.94 -4.56 -9.55
C GLN A 114 15.74 -5.84 -8.73
N PRO A 115 16.38 -5.96 -7.54
CA PRO A 115 16.15 -7.07 -6.65
C PRO A 115 14.71 -7.15 -6.16
N VAL A 116 14.29 -8.36 -5.76
CA VAL A 116 13.04 -8.51 -5.02
C VAL A 116 13.27 -8.29 -3.54
N LEU A 117 12.33 -7.63 -2.87
CA LEU A 117 12.35 -7.51 -1.41
C LEU A 117 11.57 -8.66 -0.78
N MET A 118 12.19 -9.34 0.18
CA MET A 118 11.57 -10.44 0.93
C MET A 118 11.81 -10.24 2.43
N GLN A 119 10.85 -10.69 3.25
CA GLN A 119 10.95 -10.60 4.71
C GLN A 119 11.97 -11.63 5.23
N ARG A 120 13.08 -11.15 5.77
CA ARG A 120 14.12 -11.93 6.44
C ARG A 120 13.93 -11.86 7.94
N THR A 121 13.95 -13.01 8.61
CA THR A 121 14.11 -13.09 10.07
C THR A 121 15.60 -13.12 10.39
N ASN A 122 16.06 -12.10 11.11
CA ASN A 122 17.44 -11.96 11.52
C ASN A 122 17.73 -12.74 12.83
N VAL A 123 19.01 -12.83 13.23
CA VAL A 123 19.44 -13.58 14.44
C VAL A 123 18.96 -12.95 15.75
N ASP A 124 18.75 -11.64 15.77
CA ASP A 124 18.13 -10.94 16.90
C ASP A 124 16.60 -11.09 16.95
N GLY A 125 16.00 -11.74 15.95
CA GLY A 125 14.57 -12.00 15.86
C GLY A 125 13.78 -10.96 15.07
N ASP A 126 14.42 -9.88 14.65
CA ASP A 126 13.78 -8.83 13.85
C ASP A 126 13.43 -9.34 12.45
N THR A 127 12.27 -8.91 11.93
CA THR A 127 11.78 -9.26 10.60
C THR A 127 11.80 -8.05 9.67
N LEU A 128 12.74 -8.02 8.74
CA LEU A 128 12.97 -6.88 7.84
C LEU A 128 12.83 -7.29 6.38
N LEU A 129 12.26 -6.43 5.56
CA LEU A 129 12.35 -6.54 4.10
C LEU A 129 13.79 -6.26 3.68
N ALA A 130 14.41 -7.22 2.98
CA ALA A 130 15.76 -7.14 2.46
C ALA A 130 15.80 -7.58 0.98
N PRO A 131 16.78 -7.12 0.17
CA PRO A 131 16.90 -7.49 -1.23
C PRO A 131 17.48 -8.90 -1.43
N TYR A 132 16.85 -9.65 -2.34
CA TYR A 132 17.24 -10.99 -2.73
C TYR A 132 17.35 -11.15 -4.25
N ASN A 133 18.29 -11.99 -4.67
CA ASN A 133 18.26 -12.65 -5.96
C ASN A 133 17.59 -14.01 -5.80
N LEU A 134 16.59 -14.30 -6.63
CA LEU A 134 15.92 -15.61 -6.64
C LEU A 134 16.48 -16.44 -7.78
N ILE A 135 17.06 -17.60 -7.45
CA ILE A 135 17.61 -18.55 -8.41
C ILE A 135 16.68 -19.75 -8.49
N SER A 136 16.20 -20.07 -9.69
CA SER A 136 15.40 -21.26 -9.95
C SER A 136 16.27 -22.39 -10.50
N SER A 137 16.17 -23.57 -9.91
CA SER A 137 16.91 -24.74 -10.35
C SER A 137 15.97 -25.89 -10.67
N TRP A 138 16.11 -26.50 -11.84
CA TRP A 138 15.44 -27.74 -12.20
C TRP A 138 16.46 -28.87 -12.30
N TYR A 139 16.10 -30.05 -11.81
CA TYR A 139 16.97 -31.21 -11.80
C TYR A 139 16.15 -32.50 -11.83
N TRP A 140 16.81 -33.59 -12.21
CA TRP A 140 16.23 -34.92 -12.15
C TRP A 140 16.32 -35.48 -10.74
N VAL A 141 15.24 -36.12 -10.27
CA VAL A 141 15.22 -36.98 -9.10
C VAL A 141 14.84 -38.40 -9.49
N TYR A 142 15.23 -39.37 -8.67
CA TYR A 142 14.82 -40.77 -8.78
C TYR A 142 14.46 -41.31 -7.41
N ASP A 143 13.66 -42.37 -7.38
CA ASP A 143 13.27 -43.03 -6.12
C ASP A 143 14.23 -44.18 -5.80
N ASP A 144 14.64 -44.26 -4.55
CA ASP A 144 15.35 -45.41 -4.01
C ASP A 144 14.39 -46.59 -3.77
N PRO A 145 14.90 -47.78 -3.42
CA PRO A 145 14.05 -48.94 -3.14
C PRO A 145 13.08 -48.79 -1.96
N ASN A 146 13.31 -47.80 -1.08
CA ASN A 146 12.46 -47.50 0.07
C ASN A 146 11.37 -46.47 -0.26
N GLY A 147 11.42 -45.85 -1.46
CA GLY A 147 10.52 -44.81 -1.91
C GLY A 147 10.96 -43.39 -1.55
N ASP A 148 12.19 -43.20 -1.08
CA ASP A 148 12.78 -41.89 -0.84
C ASP A 148 13.34 -41.32 -2.15
N SER A 149 13.13 -40.03 -2.40
CA SER A 149 13.56 -39.38 -3.64
C SER A 149 14.90 -38.66 -3.47
N TYR A 150 15.82 -38.88 -4.40
CA TYR A 150 17.16 -38.28 -4.40
C TYR A 150 17.46 -37.61 -5.74
N PRO A 151 18.22 -36.50 -5.75
CA PRO A 151 18.76 -35.95 -6.99
C PRO A 151 19.62 -36.96 -7.73
N VAL A 152 19.45 -37.03 -9.05
CA VAL A 152 20.30 -37.85 -9.94
C VAL A 152 21.74 -37.36 -9.85
N ARG A 153 22.68 -38.28 -9.68
CA ARG A 153 24.10 -37.95 -9.59
C ARG A 153 24.58 -37.40 -10.93
N LEU A 154 25.48 -36.40 -10.89
CA LEU A 154 26.02 -35.80 -12.10
C LEU A 154 26.65 -36.84 -13.06
N ALA A 155 27.32 -37.86 -12.54
CA ALA A 155 27.89 -38.93 -13.35
C ALA A 155 26.84 -39.74 -14.13
N ASP A 156 25.68 -40.01 -13.53
CA ASP A 156 24.60 -40.74 -14.20
C ASP A 156 23.92 -39.85 -15.24
N LEU A 157 23.75 -38.56 -14.93
CA LEU A 157 23.20 -37.59 -15.87
C LEU A 157 24.14 -37.37 -17.07
N GLN A 158 25.45 -37.26 -16.85
CA GLN A 158 26.46 -37.22 -17.91
C GLN A 158 26.44 -38.50 -18.75
N ALA A 159 26.31 -39.68 -18.13
CA ALA A 159 26.18 -40.93 -18.86
C ALA A 159 24.87 -40.99 -19.68
N ALA A 160 23.79 -40.34 -19.23
CA ALA A 160 22.55 -40.25 -19.96
C ALA A 160 22.66 -39.35 -21.21
N TYR A 161 23.38 -38.23 -21.11
CA TYR A 161 23.48 -37.21 -22.17
C TYR A 161 24.67 -37.37 -23.13
N LEU A 162 25.83 -37.77 -22.63
CA LEU A 162 27.11 -37.63 -23.32
C LEU A 162 27.74 -38.98 -23.68
N ALA A 163 28.46 -38.99 -24.80
CA ALA A 163 29.31 -40.07 -25.29
C ALA A 163 30.67 -39.47 -25.67
N GLY A 164 31.54 -39.26 -24.67
CA GLY A 164 32.76 -38.47 -24.83
C GLY A 164 32.42 -36.98 -24.98
N ASP A 165 32.97 -36.33 -26.00
CA ASP A 165 32.79 -34.89 -26.25
C ASP A 165 31.54 -34.56 -27.10
N SER A 166 30.60 -35.50 -27.20
CA SER A 166 29.41 -35.38 -28.05
C SER A 166 28.17 -35.92 -27.35
N TYR A 167 26.99 -35.49 -27.79
CA TYR A 167 25.73 -36.02 -27.30
C TYR A 167 25.48 -37.45 -27.80
N VAL A 168 24.79 -38.24 -26.99
CA VAL A 168 24.38 -39.59 -27.41
C VAL A 168 23.34 -39.51 -28.53
N PRO A 169 23.28 -40.50 -29.45
CA PRO A 169 22.40 -40.44 -30.61
C PRO A 169 20.91 -40.24 -30.28
N ALA A 170 20.44 -40.81 -29.17
CA ALA A 170 19.04 -40.66 -28.74
C ALA A 170 18.70 -39.23 -28.29
N ILE A 171 19.67 -38.52 -27.68
CA ILE A 171 19.48 -37.13 -27.26
C ILE A 171 19.57 -36.22 -28.48
N MET A 172 20.56 -36.41 -29.37
CA MET A 172 20.62 -35.67 -30.63
C MET A 172 19.30 -35.78 -31.41
N ALA A 173 18.79 -37.01 -31.59
CA ALA A 173 17.55 -37.22 -32.35
C ALA A 173 16.31 -36.54 -31.74
N ALA A 174 16.29 -36.29 -30.43
CA ALA A 174 15.17 -35.67 -29.74
C ALA A 174 15.31 -34.14 -29.61
N PHE A 175 16.54 -33.62 -29.55
CA PHE A 175 16.81 -32.21 -29.24
C PHE A 175 17.25 -31.40 -30.46
N ASP A 176 17.86 -32.00 -31.49
CA ASP A 176 18.31 -31.34 -32.71
C ASP A 176 17.12 -31.04 -33.62
N THR A 177 16.51 -29.89 -33.40
CA THR A 177 15.28 -29.46 -34.07
C THR A 177 15.52 -28.82 -35.42
N ASP A 178 16.69 -28.21 -35.63
CA ASP A 178 17.06 -27.62 -36.91
C ASP A 178 17.86 -28.56 -37.84
N GLY A 179 18.33 -29.69 -37.30
CA GLY A 179 19.00 -30.75 -38.04
C GLY A 179 20.44 -30.41 -38.41
N ASP A 180 21.07 -29.46 -37.72
CA ASP A 180 22.44 -29.03 -38.01
C ASP A 180 23.53 -29.95 -37.43
N GLY A 181 23.12 -30.94 -36.61
CA GLY A 181 24.01 -31.92 -36.00
C GLY A 181 24.72 -31.41 -34.74
N SER A 182 24.28 -30.29 -34.17
CA SER A 182 24.72 -29.72 -32.89
C SER A 182 23.50 -29.34 -32.04
N LEU A 183 23.69 -29.12 -30.73
CA LEU A 183 22.60 -28.64 -29.87
C LEU A 183 22.92 -27.25 -29.36
N GLY A 184 22.14 -26.27 -29.82
CA GLY A 184 22.21 -24.90 -29.34
C GLY A 184 21.53 -24.70 -27.98
N LYS A 185 21.78 -23.55 -27.33
CA LYS A 185 21.13 -23.17 -26.05
C LYS A 185 19.59 -23.18 -26.15
N ASN A 186 19.03 -22.84 -27.31
CA ASN A 186 17.58 -22.83 -27.53
C ASN A 186 16.98 -24.23 -27.66
N GLU A 187 17.80 -25.22 -27.99
CA GLU A 187 17.38 -26.61 -28.17
C GLU A 187 17.52 -27.41 -26.88
N LEU A 188 18.55 -27.09 -26.09
CA LEU A 188 18.80 -27.59 -24.74
C LEU A 188 17.77 -27.04 -23.73
N VAL A 189 16.52 -27.50 -23.91
CA VAL A 189 15.40 -27.26 -23.01
C VAL A 189 14.41 -28.42 -23.16
N ILE A 190 13.87 -28.92 -22.06
CA ILE A 190 12.78 -29.91 -22.08
C ILE A 190 11.44 -29.19 -22.16
N ASP A 191 10.97 -28.98 -23.38
CA ASP A 191 9.73 -28.28 -23.73
C ASP A 191 8.67 -29.19 -24.39
N SER A 192 8.93 -30.50 -24.45
CA SER A 192 8.02 -31.49 -25.00
C SER A 192 8.15 -32.87 -24.34
N ASP A 193 7.06 -33.64 -24.33
CA ASP A 193 7.03 -35.02 -23.82
C ASP A 193 8.03 -35.93 -24.53
N ALA A 194 8.38 -35.63 -25.79
CA ALA A 194 9.35 -36.41 -26.55
C ALA A 194 10.77 -36.23 -26.01
N LYS A 195 11.17 -34.99 -25.72
CA LYS A 195 12.47 -34.68 -25.09
C LYS A 195 12.56 -35.26 -23.69
N GLU A 196 11.50 -35.11 -22.89
CA GLU A 196 11.46 -35.66 -21.52
C GLU A 196 11.60 -37.18 -21.53
N ARG A 197 10.83 -37.87 -22.39
CA ARG A 197 10.88 -39.33 -22.51
C ARG A 197 12.25 -39.84 -22.94
N ALA A 198 12.92 -39.17 -23.87
CA ALA A 198 14.25 -39.55 -24.32
C ALA A 198 15.26 -39.60 -23.15
N VAL A 199 15.15 -38.65 -22.21
CA VAL A 199 16.03 -38.60 -21.03
C VAL A 199 15.61 -39.63 -19.98
N VAL A 200 14.31 -39.76 -19.71
CA VAL A 200 13.75 -40.76 -18.79
C VAL A 200 14.15 -42.18 -19.17
N GLU A 201 14.06 -42.54 -20.45
CA GLU A 201 14.45 -43.87 -20.94
C GLU A 201 15.95 -44.14 -20.71
N ARG A 202 16.79 -43.13 -20.90
CA ARG A 202 18.25 -43.22 -20.65
C ARG A 202 18.56 -43.38 -19.17
N LEU A 203 17.95 -42.57 -18.31
CA LEU A 203 18.13 -42.66 -16.86
C LEU A 203 17.62 -44.00 -16.32
N THR A 204 16.50 -44.50 -16.83
CA THR A 204 15.95 -45.81 -16.48
C THR A 204 16.88 -46.94 -16.91
N ALA A 205 17.51 -46.83 -18.09
CA ALA A 205 18.49 -47.81 -18.56
C ALA A 205 19.76 -47.87 -17.69
N LEU A 206 20.07 -46.82 -16.93
CA LEU A 206 21.13 -46.79 -15.92
C LEU A 206 20.70 -47.39 -14.57
N GLY A 207 19.46 -47.85 -14.45
CA GLY A 207 18.91 -48.47 -13.24
C GLY A 207 18.24 -47.51 -12.27
N LEU A 208 17.98 -46.26 -12.66
CA LEU A 208 17.27 -45.28 -11.85
C LEU A 208 15.76 -45.52 -11.95
N THR A 209 15.09 -45.58 -10.80
CA THR A 209 13.64 -45.85 -10.74
C THR A 209 12.86 -44.54 -10.73
N ASN A 210 11.77 -44.46 -11.51
CA ASN A 210 10.87 -43.32 -11.56
C ASN A 210 11.58 -41.95 -11.72
N PRO A 211 12.47 -41.78 -12.72
CA PRO A 211 13.14 -40.51 -12.93
C PRO A 211 12.12 -39.44 -13.34
N ARG A 212 12.14 -38.29 -12.67
CA ARG A 212 11.24 -37.16 -12.93
C ARG A 212 11.94 -35.83 -12.66
N ILE A 213 11.40 -34.74 -13.20
CA ILE A 213 11.91 -33.40 -12.98
C ILE A 213 11.30 -32.83 -11.70
N GLU A 214 12.15 -32.26 -10.84
CA GLU A 214 11.74 -31.40 -9.74
C GLU A 214 12.40 -30.02 -9.89
N GLY A 215 11.77 -29.01 -9.31
CA GLY A 215 12.24 -27.63 -9.38
C GLY A 215 12.20 -26.95 -8.03
N GLN A 216 13.19 -26.12 -7.75
CA GLN A 216 13.26 -25.32 -6.53
C GLN A 216 13.64 -23.86 -6.80
N VAL A 217 13.17 -22.95 -5.95
CA VAL A 217 13.55 -21.54 -5.93
C VAL A 217 14.30 -21.24 -4.64
N GLN A 218 15.52 -20.74 -4.75
CA GLN A 218 16.37 -20.42 -3.62
C GLN A 218 16.64 -18.91 -3.52
N PRO A 219 16.40 -18.30 -2.33
CA PRO A 219 16.73 -16.90 -2.09
C PRO A 219 18.21 -16.72 -1.75
N TYR A 220 18.89 -15.84 -2.48
CA TYR A 220 20.27 -15.41 -2.24
C TYR A 220 20.26 -13.96 -1.78
N SER A 221 20.69 -13.72 -0.53
CA SER A 221 20.71 -12.36 0.02
C SER A 221 21.75 -11.49 -0.69
N ILE A 222 21.39 -10.23 -0.96
CA ILE A 222 22.27 -9.28 -1.62
C ILE A 222 22.78 -8.29 -0.56
N ASN A 223 24.08 -8.36 -0.27
CA ASN A 223 24.73 -7.53 0.76
C ASN A 223 25.94 -6.75 0.19
N HIS A 224 26.06 -6.67 -1.13
CA HIS A 224 27.12 -5.97 -1.85
C HIS A 224 26.53 -4.96 -2.83
N ASN A 225 27.36 -4.11 -3.45
CA ASN A 225 26.90 -2.99 -4.29
C ASN A 225 25.97 -2.02 -3.53
N VAL A 226 26.20 -1.88 -2.22
CA VAL A 226 25.52 -0.89 -1.37
C VAL A 226 25.90 0.51 -1.83
N ALA A 227 24.93 1.23 -2.36
CA ALA A 227 25.10 2.54 -2.93
C ALA A 227 25.26 3.62 -1.86
N ARG A 228 26.00 4.69 -2.18
CA ARG A 228 26.08 5.89 -1.34
C ARG A 228 24.76 6.67 -1.39
N SER A 229 24.59 7.62 -0.49
CA SER A 229 23.36 8.42 -0.34
C SER A 229 22.86 9.05 -1.64
N GLU A 230 23.75 9.43 -2.56
CA GLU A 230 23.43 10.02 -3.86
C GLU A 230 22.61 9.09 -4.79
N TRP A 231 22.74 7.78 -4.57
CA TRP A 231 22.19 6.72 -5.43
C TRP A 231 21.25 5.79 -4.65
N ALA A 232 21.00 6.07 -3.38
CA ALA A 232 20.03 5.35 -2.57
C ALA A 232 18.60 5.83 -2.87
N THR A 233 17.62 4.94 -2.71
CA THR A 233 16.20 5.30 -2.79
C THR A 233 15.88 6.36 -1.75
N SER A 234 15.52 7.54 -2.21
CA SER A 234 15.11 8.68 -1.37
C SER A 234 13.76 9.28 -1.77
N ASP A 235 13.21 8.90 -2.92
CA ASP A 235 11.84 9.23 -3.29
C ASP A 235 10.87 8.25 -2.63
N CYS A 236 10.01 8.74 -1.75
CA CYS A 236 9.00 7.92 -1.09
C CYS A 236 8.07 7.21 -2.09
N GLN A 237 7.85 7.77 -3.28
CA GLN A 237 6.97 7.14 -4.28
C GLN A 237 7.51 5.80 -4.79
N ASP A 238 8.83 5.56 -4.75
CA ASP A 238 9.42 4.29 -5.18
C ASP A 238 8.95 3.11 -4.32
N CYS A 239 8.56 3.38 -3.07
CA CYS A 239 8.03 2.40 -2.12
C CYS A 239 6.51 2.51 -1.91
N HIS A 240 5.94 3.71 -1.98
CA HIS A 240 4.55 3.98 -1.58
C HIS A 240 3.52 3.97 -2.71
N ARG A 241 3.93 3.87 -3.98
CA ARG A 241 2.99 3.72 -5.11
C ARG A 241 2.65 2.25 -5.39
N ASP A 242 1.61 2.01 -6.19
CA ASP A 242 1.19 0.65 -6.57
C ASP A 242 2.31 -0.17 -7.21
N LYS A 243 2.97 0.42 -8.20
CA LYS A 243 4.13 -0.16 -8.90
C LYS A 243 5.42 0.25 -8.20
N SER A 244 5.54 -0.13 -6.94
CA SER A 244 6.72 0.13 -6.11
C SER A 244 7.71 -1.03 -6.18
N VAL A 245 8.95 -0.76 -5.79
CA VAL A 245 10.02 -1.75 -5.67
C VAL A 245 9.67 -2.88 -4.69
N ILE A 246 8.81 -2.60 -3.71
CA ILE A 246 8.39 -3.55 -2.68
C ILE A 246 7.50 -4.68 -3.26
N ALA A 247 6.75 -4.41 -4.33
CA ALA A 247 5.79 -5.34 -4.91
C ALA A 247 6.06 -5.67 -6.38
N GLN A 248 7.21 -5.27 -6.89
CA GLN A 248 7.57 -5.48 -8.29
C GLN A 248 7.78 -6.98 -8.57
N PRO A 249 7.10 -7.54 -9.58
CA PRO A 249 7.34 -8.92 -9.98
C PRO A 249 8.76 -9.10 -10.53
N LEU A 250 9.34 -10.26 -10.25
CA LEU A 250 10.65 -10.66 -10.72
C LEU A 250 10.51 -11.87 -11.65
N THR A 251 10.98 -11.76 -12.89
CA THR A 251 11.09 -12.93 -13.78
C THR A 251 12.14 -13.88 -13.21
N LEU A 252 11.79 -15.15 -13.05
CA LEU A 252 12.67 -16.19 -12.52
C LEU A 252 13.35 -16.99 -13.64
N ALA A 253 12.57 -17.39 -14.65
CA ALA A 253 13.07 -18.15 -15.79
C ALA A 253 12.25 -17.90 -17.05
N SER A 254 12.90 -18.10 -18.20
CA SER A 254 12.30 -17.89 -19.53
C SER A 254 11.51 -19.10 -20.04
N ASN A 255 11.67 -20.26 -19.41
CA ASN A 255 10.99 -21.51 -19.70
C ASN A 255 10.76 -22.31 -18.41
N LEU A 256 9.98 -23.39 -18.49
CA LEU A 256 9.77 -24.35 -17.42
C LEU A 256 10.12 -25.76 -17.93
N PRO A 257 11.30 -26.31 -17.59
CA PRO A 257 11.67 -27.67 -17.95
C PRO A 257 10.61 -28.69 -17.49
N GLY A 258 10.08 -29.47 -18.43
CA GLY A 258 9.01 -30.45 -18.19
C GLY A 258 7.67 -29.83 -17.73
N GLY A 259 7.48 -28.52 -17.90
CA GLY A 259 6.31 -27.81 -17.36
C GLY A 259 6.25 -27.77 -15.83
N VAL A 260 7.36 -28.08 -15.14
CA VAL A 260 7.41 -28.18 -13.67
C VAL A 260 7.54 -26.78 -13.05
N VAL A 261 6.54 -26.38 -12.28
CA VAL A 261 6.59 -25.16 -11.46
C VAL A 261 7.43 -25.47 -10.20
N PRO A 262 8.54 -24.74 -9.97
CA PRO A 262 9.38 -25.00 -8.82
C PRO A 262 8.72 -24.57 -7.51
N THR A 263 9.18 -25.13 -6.38
CA THR A 263 8.75 -24.73 -5.03
C THR A 263 9.87 -23.98 -4.30
N PHE A 264 9.54 -23.13 -3.33
CA PHE A 264 10.58 -22.50 -2.51
C PHE A 264 11.23 -23.54 -1.59
N VAL A 265 12.56 -23.43 -1.41
CA VAL A 265 13.27 -24.23 -0.41
C VAL A 265 12.75 -23.91 1.01
N GLY A 266 12.52 -24.94 1.81
CA GLY A 266 11.81 -24.81 3.10
C GLY A 266 12.71 -24.42 4.28
N ASP A 267 14.02 -24.61 4.19
CA ASP A 267 15.00 -24.45 5.26
C ASP A 267 15.71 -23.10 5.22
N THR A 268 14.94 -22.00 5.09
CA THR A 268 15.49 -20.64 5.02
C THR A 268 14.96 -19.73 6.12
N ASN A 269 15.67 -18.64 6.39
CA ASN A 269 15.24 -17.57 7.29
C ASN A 269 14.44 -16.47 6.55
N VAL A 270 13.81 -16.81 5.42
CA VAL A 270 13.13 -15.87 4.54
C VAL A 270 11.69 -16.34 4.30
N ALA A 271 10.72 -15.44 4.45
CA ALA A 271 9.33 -15.75 4.17
C ALA A 271 9.07 -15.82 2.65
N SER A 272 8.53 -16.93 2.17
CA SER A 272 8.11 -17.12 0.77
C SER A 272 6.61 -16.79 0.60
N SER A 273 6.20 -15.57 0.96
CA SER A 273 4.80 -15.15 1.03
C SER A 273 4.15 -14.82 -0.31
N GLY A 274 4.98 -14.46 -1.30
CA GLY A 274 4.57 -14.16 -2.68
C GLY A 274 4.02 -15.37 -3.46
N THR A 275 3.68 -15.12 -4.72
CA THR A 275 3.10 -16.13 -5.62
C THR A 275 4.00 -16.39 -6.82
N LEU A 276 4.10 -17.65 -7.22
CA LEU A 276 4.72 -18.06 -8.47
C LEU A 276 3.64 -18.13 -9.55
N ASN A 277 3.82 -17.37 -10.62
CA ASN A 277 2.87 -17.28 -11.72
C ASN A 277 3.58 -17.66 -13.02
N VAL A 278 2.91 -18.46 -13.86
CA VAL A 278 3.38 -18.80 -15.20
C VAL A 278 2.58 -17.99 -16.20
N ILE A 279 3.26 -17.15 -16.98
CA ILE A 279 2.64 -16.30 -18.00
C ILE A 279 3.44 -16.49 -19.29
N ASP A 280 2.77 -16.92 -20.36
CA ASP A 280 3.37 -17.19 -21.67
C ASP A 280 4.62 -18.10 -21.59
N GLY A 281 4.56 -19.15 -20.76
CA GLY A 281 5.65 -20.11 -20.57
C GLY A 281 6.83 -19.60 -19.72
N LYS A 282 6.78 -18.36 -19.22
CA LYS A 282 7.79 -17.78 -18.34
C LYS A 282 7.35 -17.83 -16.88
N LEU A 283 8.31 -18.03 -15.99
CA LEU A 283 8.08 -18.07 -14.55
C LEU A 283 8.32 -16.69 -13.92
N PHE A 284 7.37 -16.20 -13.14
CA PHE A 284 7.46 -14.96 -12.39
C PHE A 284 7.21 -15.19 -10.92
N TYR A 285 7.94 -14.47 -10.06
CA TYR A 285 7.62 -14.31 -8.66
C TYR A 285 6.98 -12.94 -8.42
N ALA A 286 5.80 -12.92 -7.82
CA ALA A 286 5.11 -11.70 -7.41
C ALA A 286 5.09 -11.58 -5.88
N PRO A 287 5.81 -10.62 -5.29
CA PRO A 287 5.84 -10.41 -3.84
C PRO A 287 4.46 -10.02 -3.29
N GLN A 288 4.16 -10.44 -2.06
CA GLN A 288 2.92 -10.09 -1.36
C GLN A 288 3.21 -9.68 0.10
N PRO A 289 3.80 -8.49 0.32
CA PRO A 289 4.11 -7.96 1.66
C PRO A 289 2.92 -7.94 2.62
N GLU A 290 1.70 -7.82 2.09
CA GLU A 290 0.47 -7.86 2.87
C GLU A 290 0.26 -9.20 3.61
N ARG A 291 0.75 -10.31 3.04
CA ARG A 291 0.75 -11.64 3.71
C ARG A 291 1.80 -11.72 4.82
N ASP A 292 2.80 -10.85 4.78
CA ASP A 292 3.83 -10.68 5.81
C ASP A 292 3.41 -9.67 6.90
N GLY A 293 2.15 -9.20 6.86
CA GLY A 293 1.60 -8.24 7.82
C GLY A 293 2.08 -6.81 7.62
N ILE A 294 2.69 -6.50 6.47
CA ILE A 294 3.22 -5.18 6.16
C ILE A 294 2.12 -4.37 5.45
N TYR A 295 1.85 -3.17 5.97
CA TYR A 295 0.92 -2.21 5.37
C TYR A 295 1.66 -0.93 4.97
N ILE A 296 1.54 -0.55 3.71
CA ILE A 296 2.24 0.55 3.05
C ILE A 296 1.21 1.57 2.59
N PHE A 297 1.24 2.77 3.18
CA PHE A 297 0.37 3.86 2.74
C PHE A 297 0.52 4.15 1.24
N GLY A 298 -0.59 4.43 0.57
CA GLY A 298 -0.64 4.71 -0.87
C GLY A 298 -0.75 3.45 -1.74
N ARG A 299 0.09 2.44 -1.49
CA ARG A 299 0.05 1.13 -2.17
C ARG A 299 -1.12 0.30 -1.65
N ASP A 300 -1.15 0.07 -0.34
CA ASP A 300 -2.12 -0.84 0.28
C ASP A 300 -3.44 -0.14 0.51
N ARG A 301 -4.49 -0.69 -0.11
CA ARG A 301 -5.81 -0.10 -0.14
C ARG A 301 -6.86 -1.18 -0.12
N VAL A 302 -7.97 -0.88 0.55
CA VAL A 302 -9.10 -1.78 0.63
C VAL A 302 -10.14 -1.31 -0.39
N ALA A 303 -10.18 -2.00 -1.53
CA ALA A 303 -10.96 -1.56 -2.70
C ALA A 303 -12.45 -1.31 -2.40
N TRP A 304 -13.07 -2.08 -1.51
CA TRP A 304 -14.49 -1.88 -1.16
C TRP A 304 -14.71 -0.58 -0.39
N VAL A 305 -13.74 -0.11 0.41
CA VAL A 305 -13.83 1.17 1.13
C VAL A 305 -13.83 2.31 0.12
N ASP A 306 -12.96 2.24 -0.89
CA ASP A 306 -12.90 3.24 -1.96
C ASP A 306 -14.17 3.26 -2.81
N TRP A 307 -14.68 2.09 -3.18
CA TRP A 307 -15.95 1.98 -3.92
C TRP A 307 -17.12 2.52 -3.12
N PHE A 308 -17.24 2.13 -1.86
CA PHE A 308 -18.29 2.62 -0.98
C PHE A 308 -18.20 4.14 -0.81
N GLY A 309 -17.00 4.65 -0.53
CA GLY A 309 -16.74 6.08 -0.35
C GLY A 309 -17.05 6.89 -1.60
N LEU A 310 -16.63 6.42 -2.77
CA LEU A 310 -16.92 7.04 -4.06
C LEU A 310 -18.43 7.05 -4.35
N ILE A 311 -19.12 5.93 -4.12
CA ILE A 311 -20.58 5.84 -4.29
C ILE A 311 -21.29 6.80 -3.34
N ALA A 312 -20.88 6.87 -2.08
CA ALA A 312 -21.46 7.80 -1.10
C ALA A 312 -21.26 9.26 -1.53
N PHE A 313 -20.06 9.61 -1.99
CA PHE A 313 -19.72 10.97 -2.44
C PHE A 313 -20.47 11.36 -3.71
N LEU A 314 -20.43 10.52 -4.76
CA LEU A 314 -21.14 10.76 -6.02
C LEU A 314 -22.65 10.72 -5.83
N GLY A 315 -23.16 9.81 -5.02
CA GLY A 315 -24.58 9.75 -4.66
C GLY A 315 -25.04 11.01 -3.94
N THR A 316 -24.21 11.56 -3.05
CA THR A 316 -24.48 12.85 -2.41
C THR A 316 -24.48 13.98 -3.43
N LEU A 317 -23.47 14.07 -4.31
CA LEU A 317 -23.40 15.07 -5.38
C LEU A 317 -24.62 15.04 -6.31
N LEU A 318 -25.03 13.84 -6.74
CA LEU A 318 -26.23 13.66 -7.56
C LEU A 318 -27.50 14.03 -6.80
N GLY A 319 -27.60 13.63 -5.53
CA GLY A 319 -28.73 13.97 -4.66
C GLY A 319 -28.89 15.48 -4.50
N VAL A 320 -27.82 16.19 -4.15
CA VAL A 320 -27.85 17.66 -4.01
C VAL A 320 -28.07 18.36 -5.34
N GLY A 321 -27.48 17.85 -6.43
CA GLY A 321 -27.68 18.41 -7.77
C GLY A 321 -29.11 18.27 -8.27
N ALA A 322 -29.70 17.08 -8.12
CA ALA A 322 -31.10 16.83 -8.46
C ALA A 322 -32.04 17.66 -7.59
N HIS A 323 -31.81 17.67 -6.27
CA HIS A 323 -32.61 18.47 -5.34
C HIS A 323 -32.51 19.97 -5.64
N GLY A 324 -31.31 20.48 -5.94
CA GLY A 324 -31.09 21.88 -6.30
C GLY A 324 -31.78 22.24 -7.62
N THR A 325 -31.70 21.37 -8.62
CA THR A 325 -32.37 21.54 -9.92
C THR A 325 -33.89 21.58 -9.76
N LEU A 326 -34.46 20.64 -8.98
CA LEU A 326 -35.88 20.61 -8.69
C LEU A 326 -36.35 21.87 -7.97
N ARG A 327 -35.56 22.38 -7.01
CA ARG A 327 -35.85 23.66 -6.33
C ARG A 327 -35.87 24.82 -7.31
N PHE A 328 -34.85 24.93 -8.17
CA PHE A 328 -34.77 25.97 -9.19
C PHE A 328 -35.98 25.92 -10.14
N VAL A 329 -36.29 24.75 -10.68
CA VAL A 329 -37.46 24.58 -11.56
C VAL A 329 -38.77 24.91 -10.84
N SER A 330 -38.90 24.56 -9.56
CA SER A 330 -40.10 24.87 -8.79
C SER A 330 -40.24 26.37 -8.51
N SER A 331 -39.14 27.06 -8.19
CA SER A 331 -39.17 28.52 -7.99
C SER A 331 -39.59 29.29 -9.25
N LEU A 332 -39.39 28.74 -10.44
CA LEU A 332 -39.89 29.33 -11.69
C LEU A 332 -41.41 29.18 -11.86
N ARG A 333 -42.06 28.29 -11.10
CA ARG A 333 -43.48 27.92 -11.22
C ARG A 333 -44.36 28.52 -10.13
N HIS A 334 -43.80 28.90 -8.99
CA HIS A 334 -44.53 29.43 -7.85
C HIS A 334 -44.18 30.90 -7.59
N PRO A 335 -45.18 31.80 -7.42
CA PRO A 335 -44.92 33.17 -6.99
C PRO A 335 -44.37 33.18 -5.56
N HIS A 336 -43.31 33.95 -5.32
CA HIS A 336 -42.67 34.07 -4.00
C HIS A 336 -43.64 34.63 -2.96
N HIS A 337 -43.80 33.93 -1.83
CA HIS A 337 -44.44 34.52 -0.65
C HIS A 337 -43.57 35.64 -0.04
N GLU A 338 -44.17 36.79 0.26
CA GLU A 338 -43.52 37.86 1.02
C GLU A 338 -43.46 37.48 2.51
N LEU A 339 -42.34 36.89 2.93
CA LEU A 339 -42.06 36.61 4.34
C LEU A 339 -41.46 37.85 5.01
N GLN A 340 -41.86 38.11 6.26
CA GLN A 340 -41.26 39.18 7.05
C GLN A 340 -40.03 38.66 7.78
N PHE A 341 -38.92 39.38 7.67
CA PHE A 341 -37.65 39.01 8.27
C PHE A 341 -37.25 39.97 9.39
N LYS A 342 -36.61 39.42 10.43
CA LYS A 342 -35.97 40.18 11.50
C LYS A 342 -34.48 39.83 11.54
N GLN A 343 -33.64 40.87 11.57
CA GLN A 343 -32.21 40.70 11.70
C GLN A 343 -31.83 40.32 13.15
N VAL A 344 -31.13 39.19 13.32
CA VAL A 344 -30.70 38.68 14.62
C VAL A 344 -29.20 38.39 14.57
N TYR A 345 -28.47 38.81 15.61
CA TYR A 345 -27.07 38.42 15.78
C TYR A 345 -27.02 36.97 16.27
N MET A 346 -26.78 36.06 15.34
CA MET A 346 -26.87 34.61 15.55
C MET A 346 -25.54 34.01 16.03
N TYR A 347 -24.44 34.38 15.38
CA TYR A 347 -23.13 33.75 15.60
C TYR A 347 -22.11 34.74 16.15
N GLN A 348 -21.37 34.36 17.19
CA GLN A 348 -20.32 35.18 17.79
C GLN A 348 -19.03 35.17 16.96
N ALA A 349 -18.16 36.16 17.15
CA ALA A 349 -16.91 36.27 16.39
C ALA A 349 -16.00 35.03 16.58
N TYR A 350 -15.93 34.50 17.80
CA TYR A 350 -15.20 33.28 18.12
C TYR A 350 -15.76 32.06 17.36
N GLU A 351 -17.07 31.84 17.41
CA GLU A 351 -17.74 30.73 16.71
C GLU A 351 -17.47 30.77 15.20
N ARG A 352 -17.48 31.96 14.60
CA ARG A 352 -17.16 32.16 13.18
C ARG A 352 -15.71 31.84 12.87
N PHE A 353 -14.77 32.37 13.64
CA PHE A 353 -13.36 32.09 13.46
C PHE A 353 -13.07 30.59 13.60
N TRP A 354 -13.59 29.97 14.67
CA TRP A 354 -13.46 28.54 14.93
C TRP A 354 -13.98 27.69 13.77
N HIS A 355 -15.17 28.00 13.27
CA HIS A 355 -15.79 27.30 12.15
C HIS A 355 -14.94 27.42 10.88
N TRP A 356 -14.55 28.62 10.47
CA TRP A 356 -13.77 28.79 9.23
C TRP A 356 -12.38 28.17 9.30
N LEU A 357 -11.72 28.24 10.46
CA LEU A 357 -10.47 27.51 10.70
C LEU A 357 -10.68 26.00 10.55
N GLN A 358 -11.74 25.46 11.16
CA GLN A 358 -12.12 24.05 11.03
C GLN A 358 -12.37 23.67 9.56
N THR A 359 -13.16 24.46 8.83
CA THR A 359 -13.52 24.22 7.42
C THR A 359 -12.29 24.15 6.53
N VAL A 360 -11.43 25.17 6.59
CA VAL A 360 -10.20 25.22 5.76
C VAL A 360 -9.28 24.05 6.11
N THR A 361 -9.12 23.76 7.40
CA THR A 361 -8.26 22.66 7.86
C THR A 361 -8.76 21.30 7.36
N ILE A 362 -10.07 21.02 7.48
CA ILE A 362 -10.65 19.74 7.02
C ILE A 362 -10.52 19.60 5.50
N ILE A 363 -10.78 20.66 4.73
CA ILE A 363 -10.65 20.61 3.26
C ILE A 363 -9.21 20.27 2.86
N LEU A 364 -8.22 20.92 3.49
CA LEU A 364 -6.81 20.65 3.23
C LEU A 364 -6.38 19.26 3.71
N LEU A 365 -6.94 18.76 4.82
CA LEU A 365 -6.73 17.39 5.28
C LEU A 365 -7.29 16.35 4.30
N LEU A 366 -8.49 16.56 3.76
CA LEU A 366 -9.08 15.70 2.74
C LEU A 366 -8.22 15.68 1.47
N PHE A 367 -7.73 16.85 1.04
CA PHE A 367 -6.86 16.96 -0.12
C PHE A 367 -5.53 16.23 0.10
N THR A 368 -4.81 16.54 1.17
CA THR A 368 -3.52 15.89 1.48
C THR A 368 -3.68 14.40 1.74
N GLY A 369 -4.76 13.98 2.41
CA GLY A 369 -5.10 12.58 2.63
C GLY A 369 -5.37 11.83 1.33
N LEU A 370 -6.07 12.44 0.37
CA LEU A 370 -6.29 11.86 -0.96
C LEU A 370 -4.96 11.67 -1.73
N VAL A 371 -4.03 12.63 -1.64
CA VAL A 371 -2.69 12.50 -2.25
C VAL A 371 -1.91 11.35 -1.62
N ILE A 372 -1.96 11.20 -0.30
CA ILE A 372 -1.30 10.09 0.42
C ILE A 372 -1.93 8.74 0.07
N HIS A 373 -3.26 8.71 -0.12
CA HIS A 373 -4.02 7.50 -0.45
C HIS A 373 -3.85 7.07 -1.92
N ARG A 374 -3.76 8.03 -2.86
CA ARG A 374 -3.62 7.78 -4.30
C ARG A 374 -2.40 8.51 -4.88
N PRO A 375 -1.17 8.20 -4.44
CA PRO A 375 0.03 8.85 -4.96
C PRO A 375 0.24 8.59 -6.47
N ASP A 376 -0.29 7.49 -6.98
CA ASP A 376 -0.28 7.12 -8.41
C ASP A 376 -1.08 8.10 -9.29
N LEU A 377 -2.16 8.69 -8.78
CA LEU A 377 -2.99 9.64 -9.51
C LEU A 377 -2.52 11.08 -9.37
N LEU A 378 -1.82 11.38 -8.26
CA LEU A 378 -1.46 12.73 -7.83
C LEU A 378 0.06 12.91 -7.67
N GLY A 379 0.84 12.20 -8.49
CA GLY A 379 2.31 12.12 -8.40
C GLY A 379 3.07 13.43 -8.61
N ILE A 380 2.39 14.53 -9.00
CA ILE A 380 2.97 15.88 -9.08
C ILE A 380 3.32 16.46 -7.70
N PHE A 381 2.77 15.90 -6.62
CA PHE A 381 3.01 16.35 -5.26
C PHE A 381 4.06 15.50 -4.57
N ALA A 382 5.01 16.15 -3.88
CA ALA A 382 6.02 15.45 -3.09
C ALA A 382 5.36 14.74 -1.90
N PHE A 383 5.37 13.40 -1.92
CA PHE A 383 4.69 12.55 -0.93
C PHE A 383 5.11 12.90 0.51
N ARG A 384 6.41 13.03 0.75
CA ARG A 384 6.99 13.46 2.03
C ARG A 384 6.37 14.76 2.55
N TYR A 385 6.25 15.76 1.69
CA TYR A 385 5.72 17.07 2.08
C TYR A 385 4.22 16.97 2.38
N MET A 386 3.48 16.17 1.61
CA MET A 386 2.05 15.96 1.84
C MET A 386 1.77 15.30 3.19
N VAL A 387 2.57 14.30 3.58
CA VAL A 387 2.50 13.68 4.93
C VAL A 387 2.77 14.72 6.02
N ALA A 388 3.81 15.54 5.86
CA ALA A 388 4.15 16.58 6.85
C ALA A 388 3.02 17.62 7.00
N VAL A 389 2.50 18.14 5.88
CA VAL A 389 1.38 19.11 5.90
C VAL A 389 0.13 18.47 6.48
N HIS A 390 -0.18 17.22 6.16
CA HIS A 390 -1.32 16.50 6.72
C HIS A 390 -1.21 16.41 8.26
N ASN A 391 -0.04 16.04 8.78
CA ASN A 391 0.19 15.95 10.22
C ASN A 391 0.07 17.32 10.93
N VAL A 392 0.63 18.38 10.34
CA VAL A 392 0.52 19.75 10.88
C VAL A 392 -0.94 20.19 10.93
N LEU A 393 -1.69 19.98 9.85
CA LEU A 393 -3.11 20.30 9.80
C LEU A 393 -3.93 19.45 10.78
N ALA A 394 -3.57 18.18 10.97
CA ALA A 394 -4.21 17.31 11.95
C ALA A 394 -3.98 17.82 13.38
N ALA A 395 -2.77 18.28 13.70
CA ALA A 395 -2.48 18.91 14.98
C ALA A 395 -3.30 20.20 15.19
N VAL A 396 -3.39 21.06 14.16
CA VAL A 396 -4.24 22.25 14.17
C VAL A 396 -5.70 21.87 14.42
N LEU A 397 -6.22 20.85 13.74
CA LEU A 397 -7.58 20.35 13.91
C LEU A 397 -7.84 19.88 15.35
N VAL A 398 -6.92 19.09 15.92
CA VAL A 398 -7.04 18.56 17.29
C VAL A 398 -7.01 19.69 18.32
N ILE A 399 -6.11 20.66 18.17
CA ILE A 399 -6.05 21.83 19.05
C ILE A 399 -7.35 22.65 18.93
N ASN A 400 -7.82 22.90 17.71
CA ASN A 400 -9.06 23.65 17.46
C ASN A 400 -10.29 22.93 18.05
N ALA A 401 -10.36 21.60 17.91
CA ALA A 401 -11.42 20.78 18.50
C ALA A 401 -11.36 20.79 20.04
N GLY A 402 -10.17 20.69 20.63
CA GLY A 402 -9.96 20.74 22.08
C GLY A 402 -10.35 22.10 22.69
N LEU A 403 -9.95 23.20 22.05
CA LEU A 403 -10.35 24.55 22.47
C LEU A 403 -11.86 24.75 22.36
N SER A 404 -12.49 24.23 21.31
CA SER A 404 -13.94 24.28 21.14
C SER A 404 -14.66 23.47 22.21
N LEU A 405 -14.22 22.25 22.49
CA LEU A 405 -14.79 21.43 23.56
C LEU A 405 -14.69 22.15 24.91
N PHE A 406 -13.52 22.73 25.22
CA PHE A 406 -13.33 23.52 26.43
C PHE A 406 -14.31 24.71 26.49
N TRP A 407 -14.43 25.49 25.42
CA TRP A 407 -15.35 26.63 25.35
C TRP A 407 -16.81 26.23 25.58
N HIS A 408 -17.28 25.16 24.93
CA HIS A 408 -18.66 24.69 25.07
C HIS A 408 -18.97 24.10 26.45
N LEU A 409 -17.96 23.48 27.10
CA LEU A 409 -18.09 22.97 28.48
C LEU A 409 -18.16 24.11 29.49
N VAL A 410 -17.29 25.13 29.36
CA VAL A 410 -17.25 26.27 30.28
C VAL A 410 -18.46 27.20 30.07
N GLY A 411 -18.87 27.42 28.82
CA GLY A 411 -20.01 28.26 28.46
C GLY A 411 -21.39 27.63 28.72
N GLY A 412 -21.45 26.32 29.01
CA GLY A 412 -22.71 25.59 29.20
C GLY A 412 -23.54 25.41 27.93
N GLU A 413 -23.02 25.84 26.77
CA GLU A 413 -23.66 25.76 25.45
C GLU A 413 -23.76 24.33 24.93
N ILE A 414 -23.05 23.37 25.54
CA ILE A 414 -23.15 21.94 25.19
C ILE A 414 -24.58 21.39 25.24
N ARG A 415 -25.46 21.98 26.06
CA ARG A 415 -26.88 21.62 26.15
C ARG A 415 -27.65 21.82 24.85
N GLN A 416 -27.15 22.65 23.93
CA GLN A 416 -27.76 22.92 22.63
C GLN A 416 -27.57 21.76 21.64
N TYR A 417 -26.56 20.91 21.85
CA TYR A 417 -26.21 19.78 20.98
C TYR A 417 -26.80 18.44 21.45
N ILE A 418 -27.48 18.41 22.59
CA ILE A 418 -28.10 17.20 23.16
C ILE A 418 -29.57 17.14 22.71
N PRO A 419 -29.97 16.12 21.92
CA PRO A 419 -31.37 15.94 21.52
C PRO A 419 -32.28 15.78 22.75
N ARG A 420 -33.42 16.49 22.78
CA ARG A 420 -34.43 16.28 23.83
C ARG A 420 -35.26 15.04 23.49
N PRO A 421 -35.34 14.00 24.35
CA PRO A 421 -35.95 12.72 23.96
C PRO A 421 -37.46 12.77 23.67
N ALA A 422 -38.19 13.75 24.19
CA ALA A 422 -39.63 13.89 23.94
C ALA A 422 -39.91 14.69 22.65
N GLY A 423 -40.63 14.08 21.69
CA GLY A 423 -41.09 14.72 20.45
C GLY A 423 -40.05 14.88 19.34
N PHE A 424 -38.80 14.45 19.58
CA PHE A 424 -37.71 14.59 18.61
C PHE A 424 -37.93 13.82 17.31
N PHE A 425 -38.42 12.59 17.39
CA PHE A 425 -38.68 11.78 16.21
C PHE A 425 -39.76 12.38 15.32
N ASP A 426 -40.83 12.92 15.91
CA ASP A 426 -41.90 13.60 15.18
C ASP A 426 -41.36 14.86 14.49
N GLN A 427 -40.58 15.67 15.20
CA GLN A 427 -39.96 16.89 14.66
C GLN A 427 -38.92 16.58 13.56
N ALA A 428 -38.17 15.49 13.69
CA ALA A 428 -37.22 15.03 12.67
C ALA A 428 -37.94 14.54 11.41
N ILE A 429 -39.06 13.83 11.55
CA ILE A 429 -39.91 13.41 10.43
C ILE A 429 -40.54 14.63 9.74
N GLU A 430 -41.00 15.62 10.51
CA GLU A 430 -41.55 16.87 9.99
C GLU A 430 -40.50 17.66 9.19
N GLN A 431 -39.28 17.78 9.73
CA GLN A 431 -38.15 18.38 9.01
C GLN A 431 -37.80 17.61 7.73
N ALA A 432 -37.81 16.28 7.78
CA ALA A 432 -37.54 15.45 6.61
C ALA A 432 -38.60 15.63 5.52
N LYS A 433 -39.89 15.66 5.89
CA LYS A 433 -41.00 15.95 4.97
C LYS A 433 -40.86 17.33 4.33
N TYR A 434 -40.42 18.31 5.09
CA TYR A 434 -40.14 19.64 4.56
C TYR A 434 -39.08 19.59 3.46
N TYR A 435 -37.89 19.03 3.72
CA TYR A 435 -36.84 18.97 2.69
C TYR A 435 -37.20 18.07 1.50
N LEU A 436 -37.95 16.99 1.71
CA LEU A 436 -38.32 16.08 0.62
C LEU A 436 -39.48 16.57 -0.24
N MET A 437 -40.37 17.40 0.29
CA MET A 437 -41.62 17.79 -0.38
C MET A 437 -42.01 19.25 -0.15
N GLY A 438 -41.98 19.73 1.10
CA GLY A 438 -42.44 21.08 1.47
C GLY A 438 -41.67 22.21 0.78
N ILE A 439 -40.34 22.10 0.74
CA ILE A 439 -39.44 23.12 0.15
C ILE A 439 -39.68 23.33 -1.35
N PHE A 440 -40.22 22.33 -2.05
CA PHE A 440 -40.57 22.46 -3.47
C PHE A 440 -41.92 23.15 -3.67
N ASN A 441 -42.78 23.22 -2.65
CA ASN A 441 -44.12 23.80 -2.75
C ASN A 441 -44.23 25.18 -2.06
N ASP A 442 -43.10 25.86 -1.82
CA ASP A 442 -43.02 27.14 -1.11
C ASP A 442 -43.66 27.09 0.30
N ALA A 443 -43.62 25.92 0.95
CA ALA A 443 -44.10 25.79 2.33
C ALA A 443 -43.19 26.56 3.29
N PRO A 444 -43.74 27.15 4.38
CA PRO A 444 -42.93 27.77 5.42
C PRO A 444 -42.05 26.73 6.13
N HIS A 445 -40.88 27.16 6.62
CA HIS A 445 -40.00 26.27 7.36
C HIS A 445 -40.67 25.81 8.68
N PRO A 446 -40.62 24.52 9.05
CA PRO A 446 -41.43 23.98 10.16
C PRO A 446 -40.99 24.45 11.55
N PHE A 447 -39.76 24.93 11.70
CA PHE A 447 -39.23 25.42 12.98
C PHE A 447 -38.60 26.80 12.82
N GLU A 448 -38.92 27.71 13.74
CA GLU A 448 -38.26 29.01 13.82
C GLU A 448 -36.82 28.85 14.31
N LYS A 449 -35.89 29.57 13.67
CA LYS A 449 -34.50 29.63 14.12
C LYS A 449 -34.35 30.73 15.17
N THR A 450 -33.96 30.37 16.38
CA THR A 450 -33.69 31.35 17.46
C THR A 450 -32.25 31.23 17.93
N ARG A 451 -31.71 32.26 18.60
CA ARG A 451 -30.35 32.21 19.13
C ARG A 451 -30.12 31.00 20.06
N GLU A 452 -31.13 30.66 20.85
CA GLU A 452 -31.11 29.54 21.81
C GLU A 452 -31.41 28.17 21.16
N ARG A 453 -31.99 28.17 19.95
CA ARG A 453 -32.30 26.97 19.14
C ARG A 453 -32.02 27.27 17.66
N HIS A 454 -30.75 27.37 17.31
CA HIS A 454 -30.33 27.68 15.96
C HIS A 454 -30.12 26.43 15.09
N LEU A 455 -30.27 25.22 15.66
CA LEU A 455 -30.17 23.94 14.96
C LEU A 455 -31.55 23.29 14.82
N ASN A 456 -31.91 22.91 13.59
CA ASN A 456 -33.09 22.10 13.35
C ASN A 456 -32.86 20.63 13.80
N PRO A 457 -33.91 19.81 14.00
CA PRO A 457 -33.77 18.44 14.49
C PRO A 457 -32.85 17.55 13.64
N LEU A 458 -32.90 17.71 12.31
CA LEU A 458 -32.05 16.94 11.39
C LEU A 458 -30.57 17.35 11.48
N GLN A 459 -30.30 18.65 11.64
CA GLN A 459 -28.99 19.21 11.91
C GLN A 459 -28.48 18.74 13.28
N GLN A 460 -29.33 18.67 14.31
CA GLN A 460 -28.93 18.13 15.62
C GLN A 460 -28.47 16.67 15.52
N VAL A 461 -29.19 15.79 14.80
CA VAL A 461 -28.73 14.41 14.55
C VAL A 461 -27.38 14.43 13.83
N THR A 462 -27.27 15.26 12.81
CA THR A 462 -26.08 15.29 11.95
C THR A 462 -24.86 15.79 12.72
N TYR A 463 -24.98 16.88 13.49
CA TYR A 463 -23.92 17.39 14.35
C TYR A 463 -23.60 16.46 15.51
N PHE A 464 -24.59 15.77 16.07
CA PHE A 464 -24.35 14.75 17.08
C PHE A 464 -23.47 13.63 16.51
N GLY A 465 -23.82 13.07 15.34
CA GLY A 465 -23.01 12.07 14.66
C GLY A 465 -21.64 12.60 14.25
N LEU A 466 -21.56 13.83 13.74
CA LEU A 466 -20.30 14.47 13.34
C LEU A 466 -19.34 14.65 14.53
N LEU A 467 -19.82 15.26 15.61
CA LEU A 467 -18.98 15.66 16.74
C LEU A 467 -18.69 14.51 17.71
N ASN A 468 -19.58 13.51 17.82
CA ASN A 468 -19.43 12.41 18.77
C ASN A 468 -19.00 11.09 18.11
N VAL A 469 -19.09 10.97 16.78
CA VAL A 469 -18.72 9.74 16.08
C VAL A 469 -17.64 10.01 15.03
N LEU A 470 -17.96 10.75 13.96
CA LEU A 470 -17.04 10.91 12.83
C LEU A 470 -15.74 11.62 13.22
N LEU A 471 -15.83 12.80 13.86
CA LEU A 471 -14.66 13.60 14.22
C LEU A 471 -13.77 12.89 15.26
N PRO A 472 -14.30 12.34 16.37
CA PRO A 472 -13.50 11.56 17.30
C PRO A 472 -12.86 10.34 16.64
N LEU A 473 -13.60 9.63 15.77
CA LEU A 473 -13.06 8.46 15.09
C LEU A 473 -11.93 8.83 14.12
N GLN A 474 -12.05 9.93 13.36
CA GLN A 474 -10.97 10.44 12.50
C GLN A 474 -9.73 10.83 13.31
N ILE A 475 -9.93 11.52 14.44
CA ILE A 475 -8.84 11.94 15.34
C ILE A 475 -8.15 10.73 15.95
N VAL A 476 -8.92 9.77 16.51
CA VAL A 476 -8.37 8.59 17.17
C VAL A 476 -7.61 7.71 16.17
N THR A 477 -8.20 7.41 15.01
CA THR A 477 -7.52 6.61 13.97
C THR A 477 -6.25 7.30 13.47
N GLY A 478 -6.30 8.62 13.21
CA GLY A 478 -5.14 9.40 12.78
C GLY A 478 -4.05 9.48 13.84
N ALA A 479 -4.40 9.67 15.11
CA ALA A 479 -3.47 9.70 16.23
C ALA A 479 -2.80 8.33 16.46
N LEU A 480 -3.56 7.23 16.35
CA LEU A 480 -3.02 5.87 16.43
C LEU A 480 -2.05 5.59 15.29
N MET A 481 -2.38 5.98 14.05
CA MET A 481 -1.49 5.86 12.89
C MET A 481 -0.21 6.70 13.04
N TRP A 482 -0.33 7.95 13.46
CA TRP A 482 0.80 8.85 13.72
C TRP A 482 1.71 8.30 14.84
N GLY A 483 1.11 7.69 15.86
CA GLY A 483 1.80 7.11 17.01
C GLY A 483 2.45 5.74 16.75
N VAL A 484 2.28 5.12 15.58
CA VAL A 484 2.82 3.77 15.29
C VAL A 484 4.32 3.66 15.50
N GLN A 485 5.08 4.73 15.22
CA GLN A 485 6.54 4.73 15.42
C GLN A 485 6.95 4.69 16.90
N GLN A 486 6.15 5.27 17.79
CA GLN A 486 6.50 5.44 19.21
C GLN A 486 5.82 4.39 20.09
N TRP A 487 4.60 4.00 19.72
CA TRP A 487 3.75 3.07 20.47
C TRP A 487 3.10 2.03 19.53
N PRO A 488 3.89 1.23 18.79
CA PRO A 488 3.36 0.23 17.85
C PRO A 488 2.39 -0.76 18.50
N GLN A 489 2.63 -1.12 19.77
CA GLN A 489 1.77 -1.99 20.57
C GLN A 489 0.35 -1.44 20.77
N VAL A 490 0.20 -0.12 20.90
CA VAL A 490 -1.12 0.52 21.07
C VAL A 490 -1.91 0.46 19.76
N ALA A 491 -1.24 0.73 18.64
CA ALA A 491 -1.85 0.57 17.33
C ALA A 491 -2.19 -0.90 17.03
N ALA A 492 -1.34 -1.84 17.43
CA ALA A 492 -1.57 -3.28 17.26
C ALA A 492 -2.81 -3.77 18.02
N MET A 493 -3.09 -3.25 19.22
CA MET A 493 -4.33 -3.57 19.96
C MET A 493 -5.60 -3.17 19.20
N ALA A 494 -5.51 -2.17 18.32
CA ALA A 494 -6.60 -1.73 17.44
C ALA A 494 -6.60 -2.43 16.07
N GLY A 495 -5.78 -3.48 15.89
CA GLY A 495 -5.64 -4.22 14.63
C GLY A 495 -4.53 -3.71 13.70
N GLY A 496 -3.72 -2.76 14.15
CA GLY A 496 -2.59 -2.21 13.40
C GLY A 496 -3.00 -1.39 12.18
N LEU A 497 -2.01 -1.04 11.34
CA LEU A 497 -2.23 -0.29 10.11
C LEU A 497 -3.24 -0.94 9.13
N PRO A 498 -3.30 -2.29 8.96
CA PRO A 498 -4.30 -2.92 8.09
C PRO A 498 -5.76 -2.64 8.46
N VAL A 499 -6.05 -2.29 9.71
CA VAL A 499 -7.41 -1.93 10.17
C VAL A 499 -7.56 -0.41 10.28
N LEU A 500 -6.58 0.27 10.85
CA LEU A 500 -6.64 1.71 11.11
C LEU A 500 -6.72 2.53 9.82
N ALA A 501 -5.92 2.20 8.81
CA ALA A 501 -5.84 3.01 7.58
C ALA A 501 -7.12 2.93 6.72
N PRO A 502 -7.73 1.75 6.48
CA PRO A 502 -9.02 1.67 5.80
C PRO A 502 -10.15 2.37 6.58
N LEU A 503 -10.15 2.27 7.91
CA LEU A 503 -11.14 2.96 8.74
C LEU A 503 -10.98 4.48 8.67
N HIS A 504 -9.76 4.99 8.75
CA HIS A 504 -9.46 6.42 8.61
C HIS A 504 -9.89 6.96 7.24
N THR A 505 -9.67 6.17 6.18
CA THR A 505 -10.07 6.50 4.81
C THR A 505 -11.59 6.48 4.65
N LEU A 506 -12.27 5.49 5.23
CA LEU A 506 -13.74 5.40 5.21
C LEU A 506 -14.37 6.64 5.87
N VAL A 507 -13.88 7.03 7.05
CA VAL A 507 -14.39 8.21 7.77
C VAL A 507 -14.10 9.48 6.99
N ALA A 508 -12.94 9.60 6.32
CA ALA A 508 -12.62 10.72 5.43
C ALA A 508 -13.60 10.83 4.25
N TRP A 509 -13.99 9.72 3.61
CA TRP A 509 -15.02 9.71 2.57
C TRP A 509 -16.39 10.20 3.07
N LEU A 510 -16.76 9.80 4.28
CA LEU A 510 -18.00 10.26 4.92
C LEU A 510 -17.92 11.76 5.23
N PHE A 511 -16.77 12.28 5.68
CA PHE A 511 -16.55 13.72 5.85
C PHE A 511 -16.66 14.48 4.53
N ALA A 512 -16.06 13.99 3.45
CA ALA A 512 -16.16 14.61 2.13
C ALA A 512 -17.62 14.71 1.67
N SER A 513 -18.38 13.62 1.82
CA SER A 513 -19.81 13.57 1.49
C SER A 513 -20.62 14.53 2.37
N PHE A 514 -20.35 14.54 3.68
CA PHE A 514 -20.98 15.46 4.62
C PHE A 514 -20.74 16.92 4.24
N ILE A 515 -19.53 17.31 3.86
CA ILE A 515 -19.22 18.70 3.46
C ILE A 515 -20.06 19.12 2.25
N VAL A 516 -20.18 18.25 1.23
CA VAL A 516 -21.01 18.52 0.05
C VAL A 516 -22.47 18.75 0.45
N ALA A 517 -23.03 17.83 1.25
CA ALA A 517 -24.41 17.95 1.73
C ALA A 517 -24.60 19.19 2.61
N HIS A 518 -23.66 19.46 3.51
CA HIS A 518 -23.69 20.59 4.43
C HIS A 518 -23.69 21.92 3.69
N VAL A 519 -22.73 22.13 2.78
CA VAL A 519 -22.66 23.35 1.96
C VAL A 519 -23.94 23.52 1.14
N TYR A 520 -24.47 22.44 0.55
CA TYR A 520 -25.75 22.51 -0.16
C TYR A 520 -26.90 22.95 0.76
N LEU A 521 -27.02 22.40 1.96
CA LEU A 521 -28.09 22.79 2.88
C LEU A 521 -28.01 24.26 3.29
N THR A 522 -26.81 24.87 3.35
CA THR A 522 -26.69 26.32 3.60
C THR A 522 -27.25 27.20 2.46
N THR A 523 -27.53 26.61 1.30
CA THR A 523 -28.21 27.30 0.18
C THR A 523 -29.73 27.15 0.21
N THR A 524 -30.27 26.53 1.27
CA THR A 524 -31.72 26.27 1.40
C THR A 524 -32.48 27.38 2.11
N GLY A 525 -31.79 28.40 2.64
CA GLY A 525 -32.40 29.61 3.17
C GLY A 525 -33.10 30.49 2.12
N PRO A 526 -33.67 31.64 2.54
CA PRO A 526 -34.45 32.53 1.68
C PRO A 526 -33.72 32.99 0.42
N THR A 527 -32.41 33.17 0.52
CA THR A 527 -31.51 33.32 -0.62
C THR A 527 -30.37 32.33 -0.51
N VAL A 528 -29.76 31.99 -1.64
CA VAL A 528 -28.64 31.03 -1.74
C VAL A 528 -27.47 31.36 -0.81
N LEU A 529 -27.29 32.64 -0.44
CA LEU A 529 -26.17 33.11 0.37
C LEU A 529 -26.56 33.55 1.78
N THR A 530 -27.84 33.48 2.19
CA THR A 530 -28.29 34.02 3.49
C THR A 530 -27.51 33.38 4.65
N ASP A 531 -27.50 32.05 4.71
CA ASP A 531 -26.86 31.32 5.82
C ASP A 531 -25.34 31.44 5.77
N ILE A 532 -24.75 31.46 4.56
CA ILE A 532 -23.31 31.67 4.36
C ILE A 532 -22.91 33.06 4.86
N LYS A 533 -23.69 34.10 4.50
CA LYS A 533 -23.47 35.47 4.96
C LYS A 533 -23.63 35.59 6.47
N ALA A 534 -24.56 34.86 7.08
CA ALA A 534 -24.69 34.79 8.53
C ALA A 534 -23.42 34.21 9.18
N MET A 535 -22.83 33.17 8.59
CA MET A 535 -21.60 32.55 9.09
C MET A 535 -20.34 33.42 8.89
N VAL A 536 -20.38 34.40 7.98
CA VAL A 536 -19.30 35.38 7.77
C VAL A 536 -19.48 36.61 8.67
N THR A 537 -20.68 37.17 8.70
CA THR A 537 -20.97 38.47 9.36
C THR A 537 -21.46 38.34 10.80
N GLY A 538 -22.05 37.20 11.16
CA GLY A 538 -22.73 36.94 12.43
C GLY A 538 -24.21 37.32 12.46
N TRP A 539 -24.71 38.01 11.44
CA TRP A 539 -26.09 38.49 11.38
C TRP A 539 -26.91 37.68 10.38
N GLU A 540 -28.08 37.24 10.81
CA GLU A 540 -29.01 36.44 10.01
C GLU A 540 -30.39 37.10 9.94
N ASP A 541 -31.00 37.07 8.77
CA ASP A 541 -32.37 37.54 8.54
C ASP A 541 -33.32 36.35 8.76
N VAL A 542 -34.01 36.33 9.90
CA VAL A 542 -34.86 35.21 10.34
C VAL A 542 -36.33 35.51 10.06
N GLU A 543 -37.07 34.53 9.53
CA GLU A 543 -38.52 34.63 9.32
C GLU A 543 -39.28 34.82 10.64
N VAL A 544 -40.25 35.74 10.65
CA VAL A 544 -41.13 35.97 11.79
C VAL A 544 -42.37 35.09 11.64
N HIS A 545 -42.54 34.05 12.45
CA HIS A 545 -43.80 33.29 12.43
C HIS A 545 -44.83 33.99 13.34
N ALA A 546 -45.99 34.31 12.77
CA ALA A 546 -47.10 34.84 13.55
C ALA A 546 -47.71 33.69 14.39
N TYR A 547 -47.53 33.72 15.71
CA TYR A 547 -48.24 32.80 16.60
C TYR A 547 -49.76 33.10 16.54
N PRO A 548 -50.61 32.13 16.15
CA PRO A 548 -52.05 32.28 16.25
C PRO A 548 -52.43 32.17 17.74
N GLY A 549 -52.38 33.28 18.48
CA GLY A 549 -52.77 33.27 19.89
C GLY A 549 -52.48 34.52 20.71
N ALA A 550 -51.61 35.44 20.27
CA ALA A 550 -51.41 36.70 20.99
C ALA A 550 -52.50 37.72 20.61
N GLN A 551 -53.75 37.44 21.00
CA GLN A 551 -54.74 38.50 21.11
C GLN A 551 -54.30 39.42 22.25
N THR A 552 -54.16 40.69 21.89
CA THR A 552 -54.01 41.86 22.74
C THR A 552 -54.95 41.82 23.95
N GLU A 553 -54.42 41.59 25.16
CA GLU A 553 -55.01 42.14 26.37
C GLU A 553 -54.48 43.56 26.56
N GLN A 554 -55.22 44.52 26.01
CA GLN A 554 -55.21 45.91 26.45
C GLN A 554 -56.64 46.27 26.86
N ALA A 555 -56.87 46.31 28.17
CA ALA A 555 -57.79 47.23 28.85
C ALA A 555 -57.42 47.28 30.33
#